data_AF-A0A536A6L8-F1
#
_entry.id   AF-A0A536A6L8-F1
#
_cell.length_a   1.000
_cell.length_b   1.000
_cell.length_c   1.000
_cell.angle_alpha   90.00
_cell.angle_beta   90.00
_cell.angle_gamma   90.00
#
_symmetry.space_group_name_H-M   'P 1'
#
loop_
_entity.id
_entity.type
_entity.pdbx_description
1 polymer ?
#
loop_
_entity_poly.entity_id
_entity_poly.type
_entity_poly.pdbx_seq_one_letter_code
_entity_poly.pdbx_strand_id
1 'polypeptide(L)' 'IFVSNRDDYHAHLKQLGKVHRSFFGIYYPATALFEISRFFQDEALIEIEGLAVIGADE' A
#
# COMPACT_ATOMS: atom_id res chain seq x y z
N ILE A 1 -4.75 -2.85 -0.78
CA ILE A 1 -4.06 -2.29 0.40
C ILE A 1 -4.99 -2.38 1.58
N PHE A 2 -4.52 -2.99 2.66
CA PHE A 2 -5.24 -3.08 3.92
C PHE A 2 -4.46 -2.34 4.99
N VAL A 3 -5.16 -1.62 5.87
CA VAL A 3 -4.55 -0.87 6.98
C VAL A 3 -5.25 -1.25 8.29
N SER A 4 -4.52 -1.24 9.40
CA SER A 4 -5.11 -1.48 10.73
C SER A 4 -5.88 -0.27 11.26
N ASN A 5 -5.52 0.93 10.80
CA ASN A 5 -6.19 2.18 11.15
C ASN A 5 -6.09 3.17 9.98
N ARG A 6 -7.24 3.59 9.44
CA ARG A 6 -7.35 4.54 8.33
C ARG A 6 -6.86 5.93 8.71
N ASP A 7 -7.15 6.39 9.93
CA ASP A 7 -6.82 7.75 10.35
C ASP A 7 -5.31 7.91 10.56
N ASP A 8 -4.65 6.88 11.10
CA ASP A 8 -3.20 6.84 11.21
C ASP A 8 -2.53 6.79 9.83
N TYR A 9 -3.05 5.97 8.91
CA TYR A 9 -2.59 5.97 7.51
C TYR A 9 -2.76 7.35 6.87
N HIS A 10 -3.90 8.00 7.07
CA HIS A 10 -4.19 9.33 6.54
C HIS A 10 -3.23 10.40 7.10
N ALA A 11 -2.96 10.36 8.40
CA ALA A 11 -2.01 11.27 9.06
C ALA A 11 -0.59 11.16 8.48
N HIS A 12 -0.21 9.97 8.00
CA HIS A 12 1.14 9.67 7.50
C HIS A 12 1.27 9.66 5.96
N LEU A 13 0.22 10.04 5.20
CA LEU A 13 0.18 9.99 3.74
C LEU A 13 1.40 10.59 3.02
N LYS A 14 1.93 11.71 3.53
CA LYS A 14 3.11 12.35 2.90
C LYS A 14 4.37 11.48 3.01
N GLN A 15 4.57 10.82 4.15
CA GLN A 15 5.73 9.96 4.38
C GLN A 15 5.57 8.66 3.59
N LEU A 16 4.39 8.05 3.65
CA LEU A 16 4.03 6.87 2.87
C LEU A 16 4.20 7.13 1.37
N GLY A 17 3.77 8.29 0.87
CA GLY A 17 3.95 8.68 -0.52
C GLY A 17 5.41 8.86 -0.94
N LYS A 18 6.31 9.26 -0.04
CA LYS A 18 7.76 9.31 -0.32
C LYS A 18 8.32 7.89 -0.45
N VAL A 19 7.92 6.98 0.43
CA VAL A 19 8.32 5.56 0.38
C VAL A 19 7.77 4.90 -0.88
N HIS A 20 6.49 5.08 -1.21
CA HIS A 20 5.92 4.53 -2.44
C HIS A 20 6.70 4.99 -3.68
N ARG A 21 6.99 6.29 -3.77
CA ARG A 21 7.79 6.85 -4.88
C ARG A 21 9.20 6.30 -4.95
N SER A 22 9.83 5.89 -3.84
CA SER A 22 11.18 5.30 -3.91
C SER A 22 11.19 3.91 -4.55
N PHE A 23 10.04 3.22 -4.59
CA PHE A 23 9.90 1.92 -5.27
C PHE A 23 9.28 2.03 -6.67
N PHE A 24 8.20 2.81 -6.82
CA PHE A 24 7.39 2.84 -8.05
C PHE A 24 7.51 4.15 -8.84
N GLY A 25 8.30 5.13 -8.37
CA GLY A 25 8.37 6.45 -9.01
C GLY A 25 7.00 7.12 -9.05
N ILE A 26 6.61 7.66 -10.21
CA ILE A 26 5.29 8.31 -10.40
C ILE A 26 4.17 7.32 -10.76
N TYR A 27 4.48 6.04 -10.95
CA TYR A 27 3.49 5.03 -11.32
C TYR A 27 2.71 4.60 -10.08
N TYR A 28 1.38 4.55 -10.21
CA TYR A 28 0.47 4.08 -9.17
C TYR A 28 -0.39 2.94 -9.76
N PRO A 29 -0.17 1.68 -9.35
CA PRO A 29 -1.03 0.57 -9.74
C PRO A 29 -2.48 0.82 -9.35
N ALA A 30 -3.41 0.26 -10.11
CA ALA A 30 -4.82 0.22 -9.72
C ALA A 30 -4.94 -0.40 -8.32
N THR A 31 -5.58 0.33 -7.40
CA THR A 31 -5.54 -0.01 -5.97
C THR A 31 -6.88 0.26 -5.31
N ALA A 32 -7.32 -0.67 -4.46
CA ALA A 32 -8.34 -0.42 -3.44
C ALA A 32 -7.68 -0.38 -2.05
N LEU A 33 -8.16 0.51 -1.17
CA LEU A 33 -7.66 0.67 0.20
C LEU A 33 -8.80 0.60 1.20
N PHE A 34 -8.65 -0.28 2.20
CA PHE A 34 -9.64 -0.47 3.27
C PHE A 34 -8.98 -0.58 4.63
N GLU A 35 -9.65 -0.11 5.67
CA GLU A 35 -9.36 -0.50 7.04
C GLU A 35 -9.93 -1.91 7.28
N ILE A 36 -9.18 -2.75 8.00
CA ILE A 36 -9.60 -4.10 8.37
C ILE A 36 -9.57 -4.28 9.89
N SER A 37 -10.31 -5.27 10.39
CA SER A 37 -10.40 -5.53 11.84
C SER A 37 -9.15 -6.16 12.44
N ARG A 38 -8.37 -6.94 11.67
CA ARG A 38 -7.11 -7.55 12.13
C ARG A 38 -6.26 -8.11 10.98
N PHE A 39 -4.94 -8.04 11.13
CA PHE A 39 -3.98 -8.75 10.27
C PHE A 39 -3.64 -10.14 10.83
N PHE A 40 -2.91 -10.93 10.03
CA PHE A 40 -2.34 -12.20 10.48
C PHE A 40 -1.18 -12.00 11.48
N GLN A 41 -0.30 -11.02 11.23
CA GLN A 41 0.75 -10.60 12.17
C GLN A 41 0.23 -9.43 13.01
N ASP A 42 0.31 -9.55 14.34
CA ASP A 42 -0.27 -8.58 15.27
C ASP A 42 0.40 -7.20 15.20
N GLU A 43 1.68 -7.14 14.82
CA GLU A 43 2.45 -5.90 14.68
C GLU A 43 2.28 -5.23 13.31
N ALA A 44 1.58 -5.87 12.36
CA ALA A 44 1.40 -5.30 11.03
C ALA A 44 0.49 -4.08 11.07
N LEU A 45 0.93 -2.99 10.42
CA LEU A 45 0.16 -1.75 10.27
C LEU A 45 -0.49 -1.63 8.90
N ILE A 46 0.12 -2.25 7.89
CA ILE A 46 -0.28 -2.19 6.50
C ILE A 46 0.13 -3.49 5.78
N GLU A 47 -0.74 -3.95 4.89
CA GLU A 47 -0.44 -5.02 3.94
C GLU A 47 -0.76 -4.56 2.51
N ILE A 48 0.16 -4.83 1.59
CA ILE A 48 0.05 -4.43 0.18
C ILE A 48 0.13 -5.70 -0.68
N GLU A 49 -0.98 -6.04 -1.29
CA GLU A 49 -1.06 -7.05 -2.34
C GLU A 49 -1.01 -6.38 -3.71
N GLY A 50 -0.35 -7.02 -4.66
CA GLY A 50 -0.19 -6.52 -6.01
C GLY A 50 -0.36 -7.62 -7.05
N LEU A 51 -0.87 -7.25 -8.22
CA LEU A 51 -0.88 -8.08 -9.41
C LEU A 51 0.07 -7.46 -10.43
N ALA A 52 0.88 -8.30 -11.06
CA ALA A 52 1.85 -7.87 -12.06
C ALA A 52 1.69 -8.70 -13.34
N VAL A 53 2.01 -8.08 -14.48
CA VAL A 53 2.12 -8.75 -15.78
C VAL A 53 3.60 -8.93 -16.09
N ILE A 54 3.99 -10.14 -16.49
CA ILE A 54 5.36 -10.45 -16.92
C ILE A 54 5.42 -10.26 -18.44
N GLY A 55 6.43 -9.55 -18.95
CA GLY A 55 6.61 -9.33 -20.39
C GLY A 55 5.74 -8.21 -20.98
N ALA A 56 5.30 -7.24 -20.18
CA ALA A 56 4.45 -6.15 -20.66
C ALA A 56 5.14 -5.20 -21.68
N ASP A 57 6.47 -5.25 -21.75
CA ASP A 57 7.30 -4.44 -22.66
C ASP A 57 7.86 -5.27 -23.85
N GLU A 58 7.48 -6.56 -23.99
CA GLU A 58 7.74 -7.37 -25.19
C GLU A 58 6.70 -7.13 -26.30
#